data_AF-A0A268BMQ3-F1
#
_entry.id   AF-A0A268BMQ3-F1
#
_cell.length_a   1.000
_cell.length_b   1.000
_cell.length_c   1.000
_cell.angle_alpha   90.00
_cell.angle_beta   90.00
_cell.angle_gamma   90.00
#
_symmetry.space_group_name_H-M   'P 1'
#
loop_
_entity.id
_entity.type
_entity.pdbx_description
1 polymer ?
#
loop_
_entity_poly.entity_id
_entity_poly.type
_entity_poly.pdbx_seq_one_letter_code
_entity_poly.pdbx_strand_id
1 'polypeptide(L)'
;MAMRQPKIKQNKDSKILMTILPFILAGCSIAFVAALYYFGFLGVFSILEIAYESPKHLAIFVGIYLLLSLAGEFFAKACYHILTNKQKTQTFHEYMVAFSLNFIMNWLIISIVNGFYEPVRLAWYTEIVLAAFIALIEATLDHEMKKKK
;
A
#
# COMPACT_ATOMS: atom_id res chain seq x y z
N MET A 1 -51.68 5.24 -10.79
CA MET A 1 -51.58 3.78 -11.01
C MET A 1 -50.26 3.31 -10.40
N ALA A 2 -50.29 2.72 -9.20
CA ALA A 2 -49.06 2.34 -8.48
C ALA A 2 -48.52 1.01 -9.03
N MET A 3 -47.36 1.05 -9.66
CA MET A 3 -46.68 -0.13 -10.21
C MET A 3 -46.15 -0.98 -9.04
N ARG A 4 -46.79 -2.12 -8.77
CA ARG A 4 -46.30 -3.11 -7.80
C ARG A 4 -45.04 -3.79 -8.37
N GLN A 5 -43.88 -3.45 -7.82
CA GLN A 5 -42.64 -4.19 -8.03
C GLN A 5 -42.81 -5.64 -7.55
N PRO A 6 -42.55 -6.66 -8.37
CA PRO A 6 -42.64 -8.05 -7.94
C PRO A 6 -41.54 -8.34 -6.90
N LYS A 7 -41.94 -8.76 -5.70
CA LYS A 7 -41.00 -9.23 -4.67
C LYS A 7 -40.34 -10.52 -5.15
N ILE A 8 -39.11 -10.42 -5.65
CA ILE A 8 -38.26 -11.56 -5.98
C ILE A 8 -38.08 -12.39 -4.70
N LYS A 9 -38.66 -13.59 -4.68
CA LYS A 9 -38.53 -14.55 -3.58
C LYS A 9 -37.10 -15.11 -3.61
N GLN A 10 -36.17 -14.41 -2.96
CA GLN A 10 -34.78 -14.85 -2.88
C GLN A 10 -34.70 -16.23 -2.21
N ASN A 11 -34.25 -17.24 -2.96
CA ASN A 11 -33.92 -18.55 -2.44
C ASN A 11 -32.78 -18.40 -1.40
N LYS A 12 -32.76 -19.22 -0.33
CA LYS A 12 -31.76 -19.10 0.75
C LYS A 12 -30.33 -19.15 0.19
N ASP A 13 -30.12 -19.95 -0.85
CA ASP A 13 -28.84 -20.08 -1.56
C ASP A 13 -28.40 -18.78 -2.25
N SER A 14 -29.35 -18.02 -2.81
CA SER A 14 -29.07 -16.72 -3.44
C SER A 14 -28.64 -15.66 -2.42
N LYS A 15 -29.18 -15.71 -1.20
CA LYS A 15 -28.79 -14.78 -0.11
C LYS A 15 -27.40 -15.07 0.44
N ILE A 16 -27.08 -16.36 0.59
CA ILE A 16 -25.77 -16.82 1.05
C ILE A 16 -24.70 -16.41 0.03
N LEU A 17 -24.94 -16.62 -1.25
CA LEU A 17 -24.02 -16.23 -2.32
C LEU A 17 -23.80 -14.71 -2.38
N MET A 18 -24.86 -13.91 -2.22
CA MET A 18 -24.77 -12.45 -2.18
C MET A 18 -23.93 -11.93 -1.00
N THR A 19 -23.90 -12.68 0.10
CA THR A 19 -23.12 -12.31 1.29
C THR A 19 -21.68 -12.78 1.18
N ILE A 20 -21.44 -14.02 0.74
CA ILE A 20 -20.09 -14.62 0.73
C ILE A 20 -19.21 -14.05 -0.40
N LEU A 21 -19.80 -13.77 -1.57
CA LEU A 21 -19.06 -13.29 -2.74
C LEU A 21 -18.21 -12.03 -2.48
N PRO A 22 -18.72 -10.95 -1.86
CA PRO A 22 -17.91 -9.77 -1.57
C PRO A 22 -16.79 -10.06 -0.55
N PHE A 23 -16.99 -10.96 0.41
CA PHE A 23 -15.92 -11.34 1.34
C PHE A 23 -14.79 -12.08 0.62
N ILE A 24 -15.11 -13.01 -0.26
CA ILE A 24 -14.11 -13.72 -1.08
C ILE A 24 -13.36 -12.71 -1.96
N LEU A 25 -14.08 -11.80 -2.63
CA LEU A 25 -13.48 -10.81 -3.51
C LEU A 25 -12.56 -9.82 -2.76
N ALA A 26 -12.98 -9.39 -1.57
CA ALA A 26 -12.16 -8.54 -0.71
C ALA A 26 -10.90 -9.30 -0.24
N GLY A 27 -11.05 -10.56 0.18
CA GLY A 27 -9.94 -11.43 0.57
C GLY A 27 -8.93 -11.61 -0.57
N CYS A 28 -9.40 -11.90 -1.79
CA CYS A 28 -8.55 -12.02 -2.98
C CYS A 28 -7.81 -10.72 -3.29
N SER A 29 -8.48 -9.57 -3.16
CA SER A 29 -7.84 -8.25 -3.37
C SER A 29 -6.71 -8.00 -2.37
N ILE A 30 -6.94 -8.28 -1.09
CA ILE A 30 -5.93 -8.12 -0.03
C ILE A 30 -4.75 -9.07 -0.28
N ALA A 31 -5.02 -10.34 -0.60
CA ALA A 31 -3.99 -11.32 -0.90
C ALA A 31 -3.16 -10.94 -2.14
N PHE A 32 -3.80 -10.38 -3.17
CA PHE A 32 -3.12 -9.89 -4.36
C PHE A 32 -2.17 -8.72 -4.04
N VAL A 33 -2.63 -7.73 -3.27
CA VAL A 33 -1.78 -6.61 -2.82
C VAL A 33 -0.63 -7.13 -1.97
N ALA A 34 -0.90 -8.03 -1.02
CA ALA A 34 0.15 -8.62 -0.20
C ALA A 34 1.19 -9.38 -1.02
N ALA A 35 0.76 -10.12 -2.05
CA ALA A 35 1.66 -10.80 -2.98
C ALA A 35 2.52 -9.80 -3.78
N LEU A 36 1.94 -8.71 -4.31
CA LEU A 36 2.70 -7.69 -5.02
C LEU A 36 3.80 -7.08 -4.16
N TYR A 37 3.49 -6.73 -2.91
CA TYR A 37 4.48 -6.23 -1.97
C TYR A 37 5.53 -7.29 -1.63
N TYR A 38 5.12 -8.53 -1.37
CA TYR A 38 6.05 -9.61 -1.07
C TYR A 38 7.05 -9.84 -2.21
N PHE A 39 6.56 -9.94 -3.45
CA PHE A 39 7.43 -10.12 -4.62
C PHE A 39 8.27 -8.88 -4.92
N GLY A 40 7.76 -7.67 -4.66
CA GLY A 40 8.52 -6.43 -4.79
C GLY A 40 9.72 -6.42 -3.83
N PHE A 41 9.49 -6.71 -2.55
CA PHE A 41 10.55 -6.84 -1.55
C PHE A 41 11.52 -7.96 -1.89
N LEU A 42 11.01 -9.14 -2.27
CA LEU A 42 11.84 -10.26 -2.70
C LEU A 42 12.75 -9.91 -3.88
N GLY A 43 12.22 -9.16 -4.86
CA GLY A 43 12.99 -8.71 -6.01
C GLY A 43 14.13 -7.76 -5.61
N VAL A 44 13.83 -6.75 -4.79
CA VAL A 44 14.84 -5.82 -4.27
C VAL A 44 15.89 -6.57 -3.45
N PHE A 45 15.48 -7.50 -2.58
CA PHE A 45 16.39 -8.26 -1.73
C PHE A 45 17.29 -9.19 -2.54
N SER A 46 16.77 -9.76 -3.62
CA SER A 46 17.55 -10.57 -4.57
C SER A 46 18.62 -9.74 -5.28
N ILE A 47 18.27 -8.53 -5.75
CA ILE A 47 19.20 -7.62 -6.44
C ILE A 47 20.28 -7.09 -5.50
N LEU A 48 19.94 -6.83 -4.23
CA LEU A 48 20.85 -6.30 -3.22
C LEU A 48 21.54 -7.40 -2.38
N GLU A 49 21.38 -8.67 -2.75
CA GLU A 49 21.97 -9.86 -2.09
C GLU A 49 21.74 -9.89 -0.57
N ILE A 50 20.53 -9.55 -0.15
CA ILE A 50 20.18 -9.43 1.28
C ILE A 50 19.89 -10.81 1.87
N ALA A 51 20.63 -11.15 2.92
CA ALA A 51 20.37 -12.35 3.69
C ALA A 51 19.15 -12.19 4.60
N TYR A 52 18.19 -13.11 4.47
CA TYR A 52 17.08 -13.30 5.40
C TYR A 52 16.96 -14.79 5.71
N GLU A 53 16.59 -15.15 6.94
CA GLU A 53 16.69 -16.53 7.40
C GLU A 53 15.78 -17.51 6.65
N SER A 54 14.57 -17.07 6.28
CA SER A 54 13.65 -17.88 5.47
C SER A 54 12.59 -17.04 4.76
N PRO A 55 11.97 -17.55 3.69
CA PRO A 55 10.85 -16.89 3.01
C PRO A 55 9.69 -16.51 3.95
N LYS A 56 9.51 -17.27 5.05
CA LYS A 56 8.48 -16.97 6.06
C LYS A 56 8.77 -15.68 6.82
N HIS A 57 10.04 -15.41 7.14
CA HIS A 57 10.45 -14.18 7.81
C HIS A 57 10.26 -12.96 6.92
N LEU A 58 10.56 -13.09 5.62
CA LEU A 58 10.25 -12.05 4.65
C LEU A 58 8.74 -11.78 4.57
N ALA A 59 7.91 -12.82 4.56
CA ALA A 59 6.46 -12.66 4.53
C ALA A 59 5.92 -11.94 5.77
N ILE A 60 6.45 -12.26 6.96
CA ILE A 60 6.09 -11.57 8.21
C ILE A 60 6.55 -10.11 8.18
N PHE A 61 7.78 -9.85 7.74
CA PHE A 61 8.31 -8.50 7.58
C PHE A 61 7.40 -7.63 6.70
N VAL A 62 7.05 -8.14 5.51
CA VAL A 62 6.16 -7.45 4.57
C VAL A 62 4.75 -7.29 5.16
N GLY A 63 4.25 -8.29 5.89
CA GLY A 63 2.95 -8.21 6.56
C GLY A 63 2.90 -7.10 7.61
N ILE A 64 3.93 -6.97 8.46
CA ILE A 64 4.04 -5.90 9.45
C ILE A 64 4.18 -4.55 8.73
N TYR A 65 5.06 -4.47 7.73
CA TYR A 65 5.22 -3.28 6.90
C TYR A 65 3.87 -2.80 6.33
N LEU A 66 3.08 -3.69 5.72
CA LEU A 66 1.78 -3.34 5.16
C LEU A 66 0.81 -2.77 6.20
N LEU A 67 0.78 -3.35 7.40
CA LEU A 67 -0.07 -2.87 8.48
C LEU A 67 0.32 -1.45 8.92
N LEU A 68 1.62 -1.17 9.08
CA LEU A 68 2.10 0.17 9.42
C LEU A 68 1.95 1.15 8.25
N SER A 69 2.14 0.69 7.02
CA SER A 69 2.05 1.49 5.80
C SER A 69 0.66 2.07 5.60
N LEU A 70 -0.40 1.35 6.00
CA LEU A 70 -1.77 1.90 6.01
C LEU A 70 -1.84 3.18 6.85
N ALA A 71 -1.30 3.17 8.08
CA ALA A 71 -1.28 4.34 8.93
C ALA A 71 -0.36 5.45 8.38
N GLY A 72 0.79 5.07 7.83
CA GLY A 72 1.74 6.00 7.20
C GLY A 72 1.14 6.75 6.00
N GLU A 73 0.37 6.06 5.16
CA GLU A 73 -0.29 6.65 4.00
C GLU A 73 -1.33 7.71 4.41
N PHE A 74 -2.14 7.42 5.44
CA PHE A 74 -3.06 8.41 6.01
C PHE A 74 -2.32 9.66 6.51
N PHE A 75 -1.18 9.47 7.20
CA PHE A 75 -0.37 10.57 7.70
C PHE A 75 0.26 11.39 6.56
N ALA A 76 0.85 10.71 5.56
CA ALA A 76 1.44 11.36 4.37
C ALA A 76 0.41 12.23 3.64
N LYS A 77 -0.79 11.71 3.41
CA LYS A 77 -1.89 12.43 2.75
C LYS A 77 -2.39 13.62 3.57
N ALA A 78 -2.49 13.47 4.90
CA ALA A 78 -2.85 14.58 5.78
C ALA A 78 -1.81 15.70 5.74
N CYS A 79 -0.51 15.35 5.84
CA CYS A 79 0.59 16.30 5.71
C CYS A 79 0.60 16.98 4.33
N TYR A 80 0.41 16.22 3.26
CA TYR A 80 0.33 16.74 1.90
C TYR A 80 -0.76 17.80 1.80
N HIS A 81 -1.98 17.48 2.26
CA HIS A 81 -3.11 18.41 2.21
C HIS A 81 -2.80 19.70 2.95
N ILE A 82 -2.21 19.63 4.14
CA ILE A 82 -1.83 20.81 4.94
C ILE A 82 -0.77 21.66 4.21
N LEU A 83 0.24 21.02 3.61
CA LEU A 83 1.32 21.72 2.89
C LEU A 83 0.83 22.40 1.62
N THR A 84 -0.07 21.76 0.87
CA THR A 84 -0.50 22.27 -0.44
C THR A 84 -1.76 23.12 -0.39
N ASN A 85 -2.48 23.21 0.74
CA ASN A 85 -3.77 23.91 0.85
C ASN A 85 -3.73 25.41 0.46
N LYS A 86 -2.54 26.01 0.40
CA LYS A 86 -2.37 27.46 0.20
C LYS A 86 -1.66 27.84 -1.11
N GLN A 87 -1.26 26.88 -1.94
CA GLN A 87 -0.49 27.19 -3.14
C GLN A 87 -1.17 26.68 -4.42
N LYS A 88 -1.31 27.55 -5.42
CA LYS A 88 -1.46 27.14 -6.83
C LYS A 88 -0.07 26.70 -7.30
N THR A 89 0.30 25.47 -7.02
CA THR A 89 1.61 24.93 -7.36
C THR A 89 1.67 24.37 -8.77
N GLN A 90 2.85 24.48 -9.37
CA GLN A 90 3.18 23.83 -10.64
C GLN A 90 3.16 22.31 -10.47
N THR A 91 2.68 21.58 -11.48
CA THR A 91 2.46 20.12 -11.44
C THR A 91 3.67 19.31 -10.97
N PHE A 92 4.89 19.72 -11.33
CA PHE A 92 6.12 19.05 -10.90
C PHE A 92 6.41 19.23 -9.40
N HIS A 93 6.12 20.41 -8.84
CA HIS A 93 6.32 20.67 -7.42
C HIS A 93 5.40 19.79 -6.57
N GLU A 94 4.14 19.62 -6.99
CA GLU A 94 3.19 18.74 -6.30
C GLU A 94 3.64 17.29 -6.30
N TYR A 95 4.19 16.81 -7.42
CA TYR A 95 4.78 15.48 -7.52
C TYR A 95 5.96 15.32 -6.56
N MET A 96 6.89 16.28 -6.54
CA MET A 96 8.06 16.23 -5.66
C MET A 96 7.68 16.24 -4.18
N VAL A 97 6.68 17.03 -3.78
CA VAL A 97 6.17 17.06 -2.40
C VAL A 97 5.52 15.73 -2.03
N ALA A 98 4.67 15.17 -2.91
CA ALA A 98 4.04 13.86 -2.68
C ALA A 98 5.09 12.75 -2.56
N PHE A 99 6.03 12.70 -3.49
CA PHE A 99 7.16 11.76 -3.45
C PHE A 99 7.96 11.88 -2.16
N SER A 100 8.32 13.10 -1.76
CA SER A 100 9.15 13.32 -0.55
C SER A 100 8.44 12.88 0.72
N LEU A 101 7.13 13.16 0.85
CA LEU A 101 6.34 12.73 2.00
C LEU A 101 6.20 11.21 2.05
N ASN A 102 5.86 10.58 0.91
CA ASN A 102 5.77 9.12 0.82
C ASN A 102 7.13 8.48 1.08
N PHE A 103 8.23 9.05 0.58
CA PHE A 103 9.58 8.56 0.81
C PHE A 103 9.94 8.57 2.30
N ILE A 104 9.74 9.70 2.98
CA ILE A 104 10.05 9.83 4.41
C ILE A 104 9.20 8.87 5.24
N MET A 105 7.90 8.74 4.93
CA MET A 105 7.02 7.83 5.67
C MET A 105 7.37 6.37 5.44
N ASN A 106 7.58 5.96 4.19
CA ASN A 106 7.98 4.59 3.87
C ASN A 106 9.34 4.24 4.48
N TRP A 107 10.31 5.16 4.41
CA TRP A 107 11.62 4.96 5.04
C TRP A 107 11.48 4.78 6.55
N LEU A 108 10.75 5.67 7.23
CA LEU A 108 10.53 5.59 8.67
C LEU A 108 9.84 4.27 9.07
N ILE A 109 8.83 3.83 8.32
CA ILE A 109 8.17 2.54 8.58
C ILE A 109 9.14 1.38 8.38
N ILE A 110 9.90 1.35 7.26
CA ILE A 110 10.88 0.29 7.00
C ILE A 110 11.92 0.24 8.12
N SER A 111 12.46 1.38 8.55
CA SER A 111 13.42 1.47 9.65
C SER A 111 12.83 0.97 10.97
N ILE A 112 11.56 1.28 11.27
CA ILE A 112 10.85 0.75 12.44
C ILE A 112 10.75 -0.78 12.33
N VAL A 113 10.25 -1.31 11.21
CA VAL A 113 10.10 -2.77 11.04
C VAL A 113 11.46 -3.48 11.12
N ASN A 114 12.50 -2.93 10.50
CA ASN A 114 13.87 -3.45 10.57
C ASN A 114 14.43 -3.43 12.00
N GLY A 115 14.18 -2.36 12.76
CA GLY A 115 14.62 -2.23 14.15
C GLY A 115 13.89 -3.17 15.12
N PHE A 116 12.63 -3.50 14.86
CA PHE A 116 11.82 -4.36 15.73
C PHE A 116 11.83 -5.85 15.32
N TYR A 117 12.15 -6.19 14.07
CA TYR A 117 12.07 -7.55 13.54
C TYR A 117 13.45 -8.10 13.14
N GLU A 118 14.19 -8.64 14.12
CA GLU A 118 15.57 -9.12 13.96
C GLU A 118 15.83 -10.17 12.85
N PRO A 119 14.92 -11.10 12.50
CA PRO A 119 15.20 -12.14 11.49
C PRO A 119 15.45 -11.63 10.07
N VAL A 120 15.17 -10.34 9.81
CA VAL A 120 15.50 -9.64 8.57
C VAL A 120 16.35 -8.45 8.95
N ARG A 121 17.63 -8.46 8.57
CA ARG A 121 18.55 -7.35 8.83
C ARG A 121 18.84 -6.58 7.55
N LEU A 122 18.23 -5.41 7.43
CA LEU A 122 18.51 -4.47 6.36
C LEU A 122 19.64 -3.53 6.75
N ALA A 123 20.54 -3.31 5.81
CA ALA A 123 21.46 -2.19 5.89
C ALA A 123 20.72 -0.88 5.59
N TRP A 124 21.18 0.22 6.19
CA TRP A 124 20.55 1.54 6.05
C TRP A 124 20.38 1.99 4.59
N TYR A 125 21.32 1.64 3.70
CA TYR A 125 21.23 1.98 2.28
C TYR A 125 20.11 1.20 1.57
N THR A 126 19.84 -0.04 1.98
CA THR A 126 18.72 -0.82 1.44
C THR A 126 17.40 -0.19 1.84
N GLU A 127 17.26 0.23 3.10
CA GLU A 127 16.04 0.88 3.57
C GLU A 127 15.69 2.10 2.71
N ILE A 128 16.70 2.92 2.39
CA ILE A 128 16.57 4.10 1.53
C ILE A 128 16.16 3.70 0.11
N VAL A 129 16.85 2.73 -0.50
CA VAL A 129 16.55 2.29 -1.88
C VAL A 129 15.11 1.76 -1.98
N LEU A 130 14.71 0.94 -1.02
CA LEU A 130 13.38 0.35 -0.96
C LEU A 130 12.30 1.43 -0.74
N ALA A 131 12.52 2.34 0.20
CA ALA A 131 11.61 3.46 0.44
C ALA A 131 11.47 4.37 -0.79
N ALA A 132 12.58 4.65 -1.49
CA ALA A 132 12.56 5.45 -2.70
C ALA A 132 11.80 4.76 -3.83
N PHE A 133 12.01 3.45 -4.01
CA PHE A 133 11.30 2.66 -5.02
C PHE A 133 9.79 2.67 -4.78
N ILE A 134 9.36 2.44 -3.53
CA ILE A 134 7.94 2.42 -3.17
C ILE A 134 7.32 3.81 -3.34
N ALA A 135 7.97 4.85 -2.82
CA ALA A 135 7.50 6.23 -2.93
C ALA A 135 7.40 6.70 -4.39
N LEU A 136 8.29 6.22 -5.26
CA LEU A 136 8.25 6.54 -6.69
C LEU A 136 7.01 5.94 -7.36
N ILE A 137 6.69 4.68 -7.04
CA ILE A 137 5.48 4.01 -7.53
C ILE A 137 4.23 4.76 -7.04
N GLU A 138 4.15 5.04 -5.74
CA GLU A 138 3.01 5.75 -5.14
C GLU A 138 2.80 7.14 -5.74
N ALA A 139 3.86 7.95 -5.82
CA ALA A 139 3.77 9.30 -6.36
C ALA A 139 3.37 9.30 -7.84
N THR A 140 3.85 8.32 -8.62
CA THR A 140 3.50 8.18 -10.03
C THR A 140 2.05 7.77 -10.21
N LEU A 141 1.55 6.82 -9.42
CA LEU A 141 0.15 6.41 -9.44
C LEU A 141 -0.79 7.56 -9.04
N ASP A 142 -0.47 8.28 -7.96
CA ASP A 142 -1.26 9.42 -7.48
C ASP A 142 -1.30 10.56 -8.50
N HIS A 143 -0.19 10.84 -9.18
CA HIS A 143 -0.11 11.86 -10.21
C HIS A 143 -0.97 11.53 -11.44
N GLU A 144 -0.93 10.27 -11.91
CA GLU A 144 -1.78 9.80 -13.02
C GLU A 144 -3.27 9.87 -12.67
N MET A 145 -3.64 9.55 -11.42
CA MET A 145 -5.03 9.68 -10.96
C MET A 145 -5.52 11.12 -10.93
N LYS A 146 -4.67 12.07 -10.53
CA LYS A 146 -5.03 13.50 -10.54
C LYS A 146 -5.18 14.06 -11.95
N LYS A 147 -4.35 13.64 -12.91
CA LYS A 147 -4.42 14.11 -14.30
C LYS A 147 -5.70 13.68 -15.04
N LYS A 148 -6.35 12.60 -14.59
CA LYS A 148 -7.63 12.13 -15.14
C LYS A 148 -8.88 12.79 -14.54
N LYS A 149 -8.74 13.57 -13.46
CA LYS A 149 -9.83 14.34 -12.85
C LYS A 149 -9.90 15.74 -13.44
#